data_AF-A0A923WCU6-F1
#
_entry.id   AF-A0A923WCU6-F1
#
_cell.length_a   1.000
_cell.length_b   1.000
_cell.length_c   1.000
_cell.angle_alpha   90.00
_cell.angle_beta   90.00
_cell.angle_gamma   90.00
#
_symmetry.space_group_name_H-M   'P 1'
#
loop_
_entity.id
_entity.type
_entity.pdbx_description
1 polymer ?
#
loop_
_entity_poly.entity_id
_entity_poly.type
_entity_poly.pdbx_seq_one_letter_code
_entity_poly.pdbx_strand_id
1 'polypeptide(L)'
;DANNDVLRIDNLAQVSASNSYLVIDNAGNVGKTTVENVSGEIIRLGFNGNTYFENIGTPSAAETGFRFNNHSSALLMGDAPNGAANFINTITSSSIATGQAVVAGTSTPARTTDQISLPAGVYRVTVRLSGSYSGGGGSLSSFVKFIVNNNEYSLVNTLTPLASGIDTHAEVSDYLNLSATLTVDFTVRPLRNLTIIDRLSPGTGNSSRSLLLIERVR
;
A
#
# COMPACT_ATOMS: atom_id res chain seq x y z
N ASP A 1 2.12 -49.14 17.50
CA ASP A 1 2.58 -47.96 18.24
C ASP A 1 3.22 -46.96 17.30
N ALA A 2 2.55 -45.84 17.08
CA ALA A 2 3.03 -44.72 16.27
C ALA A 2 3.94 -43.85 17.14
N ASN A 3 5.21 -43.72 16.75
CA ASN A 3 6.16 -42.81 17.38
C ASN A 3 5.70 -41.37 17.19
N ASN A 4 5.13 -40.77 18.24
CA ASN A 4 4.94 -39.33 18.37
C ASN A 4 6.29 -38.66 18.67
N ASP A 5 7.23 -38.72 17.72
CA ASP A 5 8.46 -37.92 17.82
C ASP A 5 8.10 -36.45 17.61
N VAL A 6 8.00 -35.73 18.72
CA VAL A 6 7.86 -34.27 18.70
C VAL A 6 9.23 -33.70 18.35
N LEU A 7 9.35 -33.16 17.14
CA LEU A 7 10.55 -32.46 16.70
C LEU A 7 10.71 -31.17 17.52
N ARG A 8 11.55 -31.21 18.56
CA ARG A 8 11.85 -30.05 19.41
C ARG A 8 13.11 -29.35 18.90
N ILE A 9 12.96 -28.10 18.49
CA ILE A 9 14.09 -27.25 18.08
C ILE A 9 14.50 -26.43 19.29
N ASP A 10 15.59 -26.84 19.96
CA ASP A 10 16.24 -26.06 21.01
C ASP A 10 17.51 -25.38 20.44
N ASN A 11 17.93 -24.26 21.03
CA ASN A 11 19.03 -23.37 20.57
C ASN A 11 18.75 -22.57 19.28
N LEU A 12 17.64 -21.85 19.21
CA LEU A 12 17.56 -20.72 18.28
C LEU A 12 18.50 -19.60 18.75
N ALA A 13 19.58 -19.38 18.01
CA ALA A 13 20.37 -18.16 18.18
C ALA A 13 19.44 -16.94 18.00
N GLN A 14 19.56 -15.95 18.87
CA GLN A 14 18.78 -14.72 18.78
C GLN A 14 19.24 -13.96 17.53
N VAL A 15 18.52 -14.10 16.42
CA VAL A 15 18.84 -13.42 15.16
C VAL A 15 18.12 -12.08 15.11
N SER A 16 18.90 -11.02 14.88
CA SER A 16 18.46 -9.68 14.52
C SER A 16 17.34 -9.75 13.48
N ALA A 17 16.14 -9.30 13.85
CA ALA A 17 14.91 -9.17 13.06
C ALA A 17 14.96 -9.61 11.58
N SER A 18 14.90 -10.92 11.32
CA SER A 18 14.62 -11.47 9.99
C SER A 18 13.45 -12.43 10.11
N ASN A 19 12.30 -12.08 9.53
CA ASN A 19 11.14 -12.97 9.52
C ASN A 19 11.43 -14.12 8.55
N SER A 20 11.62 -15.32 9.09
CA SER A 20 11.74 -16.54 8.29
C SER A 20 10.38 -17.20 8.18
N TYR A 21 9.95 -17.53 6.96
CA TYR A 21 8.75 -18.32 6.72
C TYR A 21 9.15 -19.74 6.31
N LEU A 22 8.37 -20.72 6.75
CA LEU A 22 8.43 -22.08 6.22
C LEU A 22 7.49 -22.14 5.02
N VAL A 23 8.03 -22.53 3.87
CA VAL A 23 7.25 -22.73 2.64
C VAL A 23 7.29 -24.21 2.28
N ILE A 24 6.14 -24.73 1.84
CA ILE A 24 6.04 -26.09 1.29
C ILE A 24 5.96 -25.94 -0.22
N ASP A 25 6.91 -26.52 -0.95
CA ASP A 25 6.87 -26.50 -2.41
C ASP A 25 5.82 -27.48 -2.97
N ASN A 26 5.57 -27.44 -4.28
CA ASN A 26 4.63 -28.35 -4.95
C ASN A 26 5.05 -29.83 -4.90
N ALA A 27 6.28 -30.13 -4.50
CA ALA A 27 6.78 -31.49 -4.30
C ALA A 27 6.69 -31.91 -2.81
N GLY A 28 6.15 -31.06 -1.93
CA GLY A 28 6.01 -31.33 -0.50
C GLY A 28 7.29 -31.09 0.31
N ASN A 29 8.33 -30.50 -0.28
CA ASN A 29 9.56 -30.18 0.45
C ASN A 29 9.35 -28.93 1.29
N VAL A 30 9.80 -28.99 2.55
CA VAL A 30 9.78 -27.83 3.45
C VAL A 30 11.07 -27.03 3.23
N GLY A 31 10.94 -25.86 2.61
CA GLY A 31 12.01 -24.90 2.44
C GLY A 31 11.93 -23.79 3.50
N LYS A 32 13.09 -23.31 3.95
CA LYS A 32 13.19 -22.05 4.68
C LYS A 32 13.34 -20.93 3.66
N THR A 33 12.36 -20.03 3.58
CA THR A 33 12.56 -18.77 2.85
C THR A 33 12.94 -17.68 3.85
N THR A 34 14.05 -17.02 3.59
CA THR A 34 14.47 -15.83 4.33
C THR A 34 14.09 -14.64 3.48
N VAL A 35 13.13 -13.84 3.95
CA VAL A 35 12.94 -12.51 3.40
C VAL A 35 13.92 -11.61 4.15
N GLU A 36 14.95 -11.13 3.47
CA GLU A 36 15.84 -10.11 4.01
C GLU A 36 15.25 -8.74 3.64
N ASN A 37 14.93 -7.92 4.65
CA ASN A 37 14.69 -6.51 4.40
C ASN A 37 16.05 -5.91 4.02
N VAL A 38 16.30 -5.76 2.72
CA VAL A 38 17.48 -5.06 2.22
C VAL A 38 17.30 -3.61 2.59
N SER A 39 17.89 -3.22 3.72
CA SER A 39 17.89 -1.84 4.17
C SER A 39 18.38 -0.95 3.01
N GLY A 40 17.49 -0.21 2.34
CA GLY A 40 17.89 0.82 1.38
C GLY A 40 16.93 1.15 0.25
N GLU A 41 16.12 0.23 -0.28
CA GLU A 41 15.27 0.50 -1.46
C GLU A 41 13.80 0.65 -1.08
N ILE A 42 13.42 1.89 -0.77
CA ILE A 42 12.10 2.25 -0.27
C ILE A 42 11.54 3.41 -1.11
N ILE A 43 10.26 3.36 -1.42
CA ILE A 43 9.50 4.53 -1.84
C ILE A 43 8.50 4.87 -0.75
N ARG A 44 8.47 6.13 -0.32
CA ARG A 44 7.47 6.72 0.57
C ARG A 44 6.88 7.96 -0.09
N LEU A 45 5.59 7.90 -0.43
CA LEU A 45 4.82 8.98 -1.02
C LEU A 45 3.62 9.34 -0.13
N GLY A 46 3.19 10.59 -0.17
CA GLY A 46 1.91 11.01 0.40
C GLY A 46 0.77 10.85 -0.59
N PHE A 47 -0.44 10.58 -0.12
CA PHE A 47 -1.63 10.74 -0.96
C PHE A 47 -2.12 12.18 -0.95
N ASN A 48 -2.68 12.65 -2.06
CA ASN A 48 -3.34 13.95 -2.13
C ASN A 48 -4.59 13.97 -1.24
N GLY A 49 -4.89 15.14 -0.67
CA GLY A 49 -6.12 15.37 0.10
C GLY A 49 -7.31 15.49 -0.85
N ASN A 50 -7.98 14.37 -1.11
CA ASN A 50 -9.13 14.28 -2.01
C ASN A 50 -10.31 13.61 -1.30
N THR A 51 -11.52 13.98 -1.73
CA THR A 51 -12.74 13.22 -1.40
C THR A 51 -13.02 12.19 -2.48
N TYR A 52 -13.10 10.93 -2.08
CA TYR A 52 -13.51 9.79 -2.88
C TYR A 52 -14.98 9.50 -2.56
N PHE A 53 -15.86 9.60 -3.55
CA PHE A 53 -17.29 9.52 -3.33
C PHE A 53 -17.79 8.07 -3.26
N GLU A 54 -18.73 7.81 -2.36
CA GLU A 54 -19.52 6.59 -2.36
C GLU A 54 -20.32 6.53 -3.66
N ASN A 55 -20.53 5.34 -4.17
CA ASN A 55 -21.42 5.17 -5.32
C ASN A 55 -22.32 3.96 -5.10
N ILE A 56 -23.55 4.28 -4.71
CA ILE A 56 -24.64 3.33 -4.57
C ILE A 56 -25.32 3.25 -5.94
N GLY A 57 -25.22 2.09 -6.60
CA GLY A 57 -26.08 1.75 -7.73
C GLY A 57 -25.52 1.92 -9.15
N THR A 58 -24.27 2.35 -9.36
CA THR A 58 -23.62 2.28 -10.69
C THR A 58 -22.29 1.52 -10.66
N PRO A 59 -22.13 0.43 -11.44
CA PRO A 59 -20.96 -0.45 -11.36
C PRO A 59 -19.66 0.13 -11.95
N SER A 60 -19.71 1.25 -12.69
CA SER A 60 -18.56 1.82 -13.41
C SER A 60 -18.01 3.14 -12.86
N ALA A 61 -18.64 3.75 -11.86
CA ALA A 61 -18.31 5.11 -11.40
C ALA A 61 -17.93 5.22 -9.90
N ALA A 62 -17.48 4.13 -9.27
CA ALA A 62 -17.24 4.08 -7.81
C ALA A 62 -15.77 3.94 -7.40
N GLU A 63 -14.92 3.56 -8.35
CA GLU A 63 -13.52 3.21 -8.09
C GLU A 63 -12.64 4.24 -8.78
N THR A 64 -11.89 5.00 -7.99
CA THR A 64 -11.09 6.13 -8.47
C THR A 64 -9.62 5.86 -8.22
N GLY A 65 -8.77 6.28 -9.16
CA GLY A 65 -7.32 6.21 -9.01
C GLY A 65 -6.84 7.06 -7.83
N PHE A 66 -5.96 6.50 -7.00
CA PHE A 66 -5.23 7.29 -6.03
C PHE A 66 -4.33 8.30 -6.75
N ARG A 67 -4.17 9.45 -6.09
CA ARG A 67 -3.36 10.56 -6.59
C ARG A 67 -2.32 10.89 -5.54
N PHE A 68 -1.07 11.03 -5.96
CA PHE A 68 0.07 11.42 -5.15
C PHE A 68 0.93 12.48 -5.86
N ASN A 69 0.44 13.08 -6.95
CA ASN A 69 1.12 14.13 -7.71
C ASN A 69 1.42 15.40 -6.92
N ASN A 70 0.74 15.66 -5.79
CA ASN A 70 1.06 16.77 -4.87
C ASN A 70 2.05 16.36 -3.77
N HIS A 71 2.58 15.13 -3.84
CA HIS A 71 3.49 14.52 -2.87
C HIS A 71 4.49 13.57 -3.55
N SER A 72 4.79 13.82 -4.84
CA SER A 72 5.64 12.96 -5.68
C SER A 72 7.12 13.36 -5.65
N SER A 73 7.50 14.32 -4.80
CA SER A 73 8.88 14.77 -4.65
C SER A 73 9.17 15.27 -3.24
N ALA A 74 10.46 15.38 -2.91
CA ALA A 74 10.93 15.94 -1.65
C ALA A 74 10.40 17.36 -1.39
N LEU A 75 10.41 18.22 -2.42
CA LEU A 75 9.89 19.59 -2.29
C LEU A 75 8.40 19.61 -1.92
N LEU A 76 7.61 18.71 -2.50
CA LEU A 76 6.16 18.68 -2.31
C LEU A 76 5.73 18.07 -0.96
N MET A 77 6.49 17.10 -0.46
CA MET A 77 6.26 16.51 0.86
C MET A 77 6.88 17.32 2.01
N GLY A 78 7.91 18.12 1.73
CA GLY A 78 8.65 18.90 2.71
C GLY A 78 9.31 18.04 3.80
N ASP A 79 9.77 18.70 4.85
CA ASP A 79 10.41 18.03 5.98
C ASP A 79 9.40 17.69 7.09
N ALA A 80 9.68 16.59 7.77
CA ALA A 80 9.01 16.18 8.98
C ALA A 80 9.34 17.14 10.14
N PRO A 81 8.55 17.15 11.23
CA PRO A 81 8.80 18.02 12.38
C PRO A 81 10.18 17.86 13.04
N ASN A 82 10.82 16.71 12.85
CA ASN A 82 12.19 16.44 13.30
C ASN A 82 13.27 16.83 12.28
N GLY A 83 12.92 17.50 11.17
CA GLY A 83 13.84 17.94 10.12
C GLY A 83 14.24 16.86 9.11
N ALA A 84 13.70 15.64 9.20
CA ALA A 84 13.96 14.57 8.23
C ALA A 84 13.06 14.72 6.99
N ALA A 85 13.53 14.33 5.80
CA ALA A 85 12.71 14.35 4.59
C ALA A 85 11.48 13.43 4.71
N ASN A 86 10.28 13.93 4.36
CA ASN A 86 9.08 13.09 4.34
C ASN A 86 9.00 12.16 3.12
N PHE A 87 9.61 12.56 2.02
CA PHE A 87 9.68 11.79 0.78
C PHE A 87 10.91 10.89 0.78
N ILE A 88 10.73 9.64 0.37
CA ILE A 88 11.82 8.71 0.10
C ILE A 88 11.54 8.09 -1.27
N ASN A 89 12.53 8.08 -2.16
CA ASN A 89 12.44 7.35 -3.43
C ASN A 89 13.81 6.79 -3.77
N THR A 90 14.08 5.59 -3.30
CA THR A 90 15.40 4.97 -3.38
C THR A 90 15.39 3.62 -4.08
N ILE A 91 14.26 3.19 -4.66
CA ILE A 91 14.24 1.99 -5.51
C ILE A 91 14.91 2.34 -6.85
N THR A 92 16.07 1.74 -7.10
CA THR A 92 16.88 1.98 -8.29
C THR A 92 16.07 1.66 -9.55
N SER A 93 16.15 2.53 -10.56
CA SER A 93 15.43 2.41 -11.84
C SER A 93 13.90 2.50 -11.74
N SER A 94 13.35 2.89 -10.59
CA SER A 94 11.94 3.25 -10.50
C SER A 94 11.68 4.66 -11.02
N SER A 95 10.45 4.92 -11.45
CA SER A 95 10.02 6.26 -11.86
C SER A 95 8.55 6.50 -11.50
N ILE A 96 8.16 7.78 -11.42
CA ILE A 96 6.78 8.20 -11.14
C ILE A 96 6.25 8.97 -12.34
N ALA A 97 5.09 8.55 -12.84
CA ALA A 97 4.35 9.26 -13.87
C ALA A 97 3.02 9.75 -13.28
N THR A 98 2.80 11.07 -13.30
CA THR A 98 1.59 11.67 -12.73
C THR A 98 0.54 11.95 -13.79
N GLY A 99 -0.75 11.92 -13.43
CA GLY A 99 -1.83 12.39 -14.32
C GLY A 99 -2.15 11.46 -15.48
N GLN A 100 -1.79 10.18 -15.36
CA GLN A 100 -1.95 9.21 -16.44
C GLN A 100 -3.43 8.85 -16.60
N ALA A 101 -3.96 9.05 -17.81
CA ALA A 101 -5.26 8.52 -18.21
C ALA A 101 -5.07 7.08 -18.69
N VAL A 102 -5.65 6.13 -17.98
CA VAL A 102 -5.51 4.70 -18.24
C VAL A 102 -6.87 4.14 -18.64
N VAL A 103 -6.91 3.40 -19.75
CA VAL A 103 -8.12 2.69 -20.20
C VAL A 103 -8.48 1.55 -19.24
N ALA A 104 -9.72 1.05 -19.30
CA ALA A 104 -10.10 -0.12 -18.50
C ALA A 104 -9.22 -1.33 -18.83
N GLY A 105 -8.85 -2.10 -17.81
CA GLY A 105 -8.13 -3.37 -17.96
C GLY A 105 -8.92 -4.52 -17.35
N THR A 106 -8.27 -5.66 -17.12
CA THR A 106 -8.95 -6.82 -16.51
C THR A 106 -9.28 -6.51 -15.05
N SER A 107 -10.58 -6.49 -14.75
CA SER A 107 -11.13 -6.17 -13.42
C SER A 107 -10.76 -4.78 -12.89
N THR A 108 -10.39 -3.84 -13.76
CA THR A 108 -10.05 -2.45 -13.39
C THR A 108 -10.81 -1.47 -14.30
N PRO A 109 -11.44 -0.43 -13.74
CA PRO A 109 -12.09 0.59 -14.57
C PRO A 109 -11.07 1.52 -15.23
N ALA A 110 -11.52 2.23 -16.26
CA ALA A 110 -10.78 3.37 -16.79
C ALA A 110 -10.65 4.43 -15.69
N ARG A 111 -9.47 5.04 -15.56
CA ARG A 111 -9.15 5.94 -14.45
C ARG A 111 -8.10 6.96 -14.84
N THR A 112 -8.10 8.09 -14.14
CA THR A 112 -6.97 9.01 -14.08
C THR A 112 -6.20 8.73 -12.80
N THR A 113 -4.94 8.31 -12.90
CA THR A 113 -4.15 7.83 -11.76
C THR A 113 -2.70 8.31 -11.85
N ASP A 114 -1.96 8.17 -10.76
CA ASP A 114 -0.51 8.30 -10.77
C ASP A 114 0.10 6.91 -10.74
N GLN A 115 1.13 6.66 -11.55
CA GLN A 115 1.73 5.35 -11.75
C GLN A 115 3.18 5.35 -11.30
N ILE A 116 3.60 4.22 -10.73
CA ILE A 116 4.98 3.96 -10.34
C ILE A 116 5.50 2.84 -11.23
N SER A 117 6.54 3.11 -12.02
CA SER A 117 7.27 2.07 -12.73
C SER A 117 8.21 1.40 -11.73
N LEU A 118 8.01 0.11 -11.47
CA LEU A 118 8.86 -0.69 -10.60
C LEU A 118 9.61 -1.74 -11.44
N PRO A 119 10.92 -1.91 -11.26
CA PRO A 119 11.66 -2.97 -11.94
C PRO A 119 11.24 -4.36 -11.43
N ALA A 120 11.75 -5.42 -12.08
CA ALA A 120 11.55 -6.79 -11.60
C ALA A 120 12.04 -6.95 -10.15
N GLY A 121 11.27 -7.70 -9.36
CA GLY A 121 11.55 -7.91 -7.95
C GLY A 121 10.30 -8.22 -7.14
N VAL A 122 10.51 -8.53 -5.87
CA VAL A 122 9.43 -8.70 -4.90
C VAL A 122 9.35 -7.43 -4.06
N TYR A 123 8.14 -6.95 -3.81
CA TYR A 123 7.88 -5.73 -3.07
C TYR A 123 6.81 -5.98 -2.03
N ARG A 124 7.02 -5.45 -0.81
CA ARG A 124 5.93 -5.24 0.14
C ARG A 124 5.38 -3.84 -0.11
N VAL A 125 4.10 -3.75 -0.42
CA VAL A 125 3.41 -2.48 -0.63
C VAL A 125 2.42 -2.27 0.49
N THR A 126 2.50 -1.14 1.16
CA THR A 126 1.62 -0.75 2.25
C THR A 126 0.95 0.57 1.92
N VAL A 127 -0.38 0.58 1.93
CA VAL A 127 -1.22 1.76 1.80
C VAL A 127 -1.79 2.07 3.17
N ARG A 128 -1.38 3.20 3.74
CA ARG A 128 -1.92 3.75 4.97
C ARG A 128 -2.84 4.91 4.61
N LEU A 129 -4.10 4.82 5.00
CA LEU A 129 -5.10 5.87 4.80
C LEU A 129 -5.48 6.47 6.15
N SER A 130 -5.50 7.79 6.21
CA SER A 130 -6.09 8.58 7.29
C SER A 130 -7.13 9.49 6.66
N GLY A 131 -8.33 9.50 7.22
CA GLY A 131 -9.42 10.26 6.61
C GLY A 131 -10.70 10.24 7.42
N SER A 132 -11.69 10.98 6.94
CA SER A 132 -13.03 10.99 7.50
C SER A 132 -14.03 10.39 6.51
N TYR A 133 -15.02 9.67 7.03
CA TYR A 133 -16.15 9.18 6.25
C TYR A 133 -17.38 10.07 6.47
N SER A 134 -18.18 10.29 5.43
CA SER A 134 -19.45 11.03 5.56
C SER A 134 -20.54 10.18 6.24
N GLY A 135 -21.24 10.75 7.23
CA GLY A 135 -22.46 10.17 7.83
C GLY A 135 -22.23 9.41 9.14
N GLY A 136 -23.29 9.33 9.97
CA GLY A 136 -23.30 8.56 11.23
C GLY A 136 -23.98 7.20 11.06
N GLY A 137 -23.29 6.12 11.42
CA GLY A 137 -23.82 4.75 11.47
C GLY A 137 -23.51 3.87 10.24
N GLY A 138 -23.29 2.57 10.47
CA GLY A 138 -22.95 1.58 9.44
C GLY A 138 -21.44 1.35 9.26
N SER A 139 -21.07 0.27 8.55
CA SER A 139 -19.67 -0.09 8.31
C SER A 139 -18.95 1.01 7.51
N LEU A 140 -17.87 1.55 8.08
CA LEU A 140 -16.96 2.47 7.41
C LEU A 140 -15.87 1.64 6.75
N SER A 141 -16.00 1.35 5.46
CA SER A 141 -15.01 0.55 4.75
C SER A 141 -14.76 1.05 3.34
N SER A 142 -13.55 0.82 2.86
CA SER A 142 -13.17 1.07 1.47
C SER A 142 -12.44 -0.12 0.89
N PHE A 143 -12.72 -0.42 -0.37
CA PHE A 143 -11.93 -1.39 -1.12
C PHE A 143 -10.75 -0.67 -1.76
N VAL A 144 -9.54 -1.13 -1.47
CA VAL A 144 -8.31 -0.66 -2.10
C VAL A 144 -7.85 -1.73 -3.07
N LYS A 145 -7.59 -1.33 -4.31
CA LYS A 145 -7.07 -2.21 -5.34
C LYS A 145 -5.63 -1.89 -5.64
N PHE A 146 -4.83 -2.94 -5.76
CA PHE A 146 -3.47 -2.90 -6.26
C PHE A 146 -3.54 -3.31 -7.72
N ILE A 147 -3.00 -2.48 -8.61
CA ILE A 147 -3.12 -2.68 -10.05
C ILE A 147 -1.72 -2.75 -10.64
N VAL A 148 -1.44 -3.82 -11.38
CA VAL A 148 -0.15 -4.05 -12.03
C VAL A 148 -0.39 -4.17 -13.53
N ASN A 149 0.30 -3.33 -14.31
CA ASN A 149 0.18 -3.28 -15.78
C ASN A 149 -1.28 -3.20 -16.25
N ASN A 150 -2.05 -2.33 -15.58
CA ASN A 150 -3.48 -2.10 -15.79
C ASN A 150 -4.44 -3.25 -15.41
N ASN A 151 -3.96 -4.33 -14.79
CA ASN A 151 -4.83 -5.43 -14.36
C ASN A 151 -4.89 -5.49 -12.83
N GLU A 152 -6.05 -5.90 -12.29
CA GLU A 152 -6.18 -6.13 -10.86
C GLU A 152 -5.15 -7.17 -10.42
N TYR A 153 -4.28 -6.78 -9.50
CA TYR A 153 -3.36 -7.68 -8.83
C TYR A 153 -3.99 -8.21 -7.54
N SER A 154 -4.57 -7.30 -6.75
CA SER A 154 -5.32 -7.65 -5.55
C SER A 154 -6.35 -6.61 -5.17
N LEU A 155 -7.35 -7.06 -4.41
CA LEU A 155 -8.42 -6.25 -3.85
C LEU A 155 -8.49 -6.50 -2.34
N VAL A 156 -8.27 -5.46 -1.55
CA VAL A 156 -8.26 -5.54 -0.09
C VAL A 156 -9.34 -4.64 0.48
N ASN A 157 -10.11 -5.14 1.45
CA ASN A 157 -11.08 -4.33 2.16
C ASN A 157 -10.45 -3.70 3.40
N THR A 158 -10.43 -2.37 3.46
CA THR A 158 -10.10 -1.60 4.66
C THR A 158 -11.30 -1.60 5.59
N LEU A 159 -11.33 -2.53 6.55
CA LEU A 159 -12.32 -2.48 7.63
C LEU A 159 -11.84 -1.52 8.71
N THR A 160 -12.51 -0.38 8.85
CA THR A 160 -12.35 0.48 10.03
C THR A 160 -13.46 0.17 11.03
N PRO A 161 -13.13 -0.34 12.23
CA PRO A 161 -14.14 -0.60 13.25
C PRO A 161 -14.89 0.69 13.59
N LEU A 162 -16.20 0.54 13.72
CA LEU A 162 -17.18 1.57 14.08
C LEU A 162 -16.69 2.47 15.22
N ALA A 163 -16.22 3.66 14.90
CA ALA A 163 -16.31 4.81 15.78
C ALA A 163 -16.64 6.02 14.92
N SER A 164 -17.80 6.64 15.21
CA SER A 164 -18.14 7.96 14.70
C SER A 164 -16.96 8.91 14.94
N GLY A 165 -16.31 9.41 13.89
CA GLY A 165 -15.12 10.22 14.09
C GLY A 165 -14.50 10.74 12.80
N ILE A 166 -13.90 11.93 12.92
CA ILE A 166 -13.25 12.73 11.88
C ILE A 166 -11.87 12.17 11.50
N ASP A 167 -11.40 11.09 12.14
CA ASP A 167 -10.10 10.48 11.84
C ASP A 167 -10.18 8.95 11.98
N THR A 168 -10.21 8.28 10.83
CA THR A 168 -10.13 6.83 10.71
C THR A 168 -8.78 6.47 10.10
N HIS A 169 -8.11 5.49 10.68
CA HIS A 169 -6.86 4.96 10.16
C HIS A 169 -7.10 3.55 9.64
N ALA A 170 -6.74 3.32 8.38
CA ALA A 170 -6.69 2.00 7.80
C ALA A 170 -5.30 1.73 7.21
N GLU A 171 -4.85 0.50 7.36
CA GLU A 171 -3.62 0.01 6.75
C GLU A 171 -3.96 -1.25 5.97
N VAL A 172 -3.55 -1.28 4.70
CA VAL A 172 -3.60 -2.48 3.87
C VAL A 172 -2.22 -2.71 3.29
N SER A 173 -1.80 -3.97 3.29
CA SER A 173 -0.51 -4.34 2.71
C SER A 173 -0.64 -5.59 1.88
N ASP A 174 0.11 -5.66 0.80
CA ASP A 174 0.22 -6.84 -0.05
C ASP A 174 1.64 -6.99 -0.62
N TYR A 175 1.96 -8.17 -1.13
CA TYR A 175 3.23 -8.48 -1.77
C TYR A 175 3.07 -8.54 -3.29
N LEU A 176 3.79 -7.68 -3.99
CA LEU A 176 3.88 -7.69 -5.46
C LEU A 176 5.11 -8.50 -5.88
N ASN A 177 4.94 -9.49 -6.75
CA ASN A 177 6.05 -10.19 -7.40
C ASN A 177 6.07 -9.86 -8.89
N LEU A 178 7.05 -9.08 -9.33
CA LEU A 178 7.16 -8.56 -10.69
C LEU A 178 8.29 -9.28 -11.45
N SER A 179 7.98 -9.90 -12.58
CA SER A 179 8.96 -10.59 -13.44
C SER A 179 9.69 -9.66 -14.43
N ALA A 180 9.20 -8.44 -14.61
CA ALA A 180 9.75 -7.41 -15.48
C ALA A 180 9.47 -6.02 -14.88
N THR A 181 9.99 -4.97 -15.51
CA THR A 181 9.58 -3.61 -15.17
C THR A 181 8.12 -3.41 -15.55
N LEU A 182 7.26 -3.14 -14.55
CA LEU A 182 5.82 -2.97 -14.73
C LEU A 182 5.34 -1.71 -14.02
N THR A 183 4.24 -1.15 -14.51
CA THR A 183 3.57 -0.03 -13.86
C THR A 183 2.66 -0.53 -12.75
N VAL A 184 2.72 0.16 -11.61
CA VAL A 184 1.86 -0.08 -10.46
C VAL A 184 1.07 1.18 -10.17
N ASP A 185 -0.23 1.02 -9.98
CA ASP A 185 -1.09 2.06 -9.46
C ASP A 185 -2.16 1.48 -8.54
N PHE A 186 -2.96 2.35 -7.95
CA PHE A 186 -3.89 1.98 -6.91
C PHE A 186 -5.22 2.69 -7.14
N THR A 187 -6.30 2.01 -6.77
CA THR A 187 -7.63 2.63 -6.73
C THR A 187 -8.25 2.45 -5.35
N VAL A 188 -9.23 3.30 -5.08
CA VAL A 188 -10.11 3.17 -3.92
C VAL A 188 -11.55 3.24 -4.37
N ARG A 189 -12.35 2.37 -3.76
CA ARG A 189 -13.81 2.39 -3.82
C ARG A 189 -14.34 2.42 -2.40
N PRO A 190 -14.72 3.59 -1.89
CA PRO A 190 -15.22 3.69 -0.53
C PRO A 190 -16.72 3.35 -0.50
N LEU A 191 -17.19 2.73 0.59
CA LEU A 191 -18.62 2.45 0.80
C LEU A 191 -19.39 3.68 1.30
N ARG A 192 -18.66 4.70 1.76
CA ARG A 192 -19.14 6.04 2.13
C ARG A 192 -18.16 7.08 1.63
N ASN A 193 -18.56 8.35 1.43
CA ASN A 193 -17.58 9.34 0.95
C ASN A 193 -16.39 9.39 1.90
N LEU A 194 -15.20 9.12 1.39
CA LEU A 194 -13.94 9.11 2.14
C LEU A 194 -13.16 10.37 1.77
N THR A 195 -12.92 11.25 2.74
CA THR A 195 -12.02 12.39 2.57
C THR A 195 -10.67 12.05 3.17
N ILE A 196 -9.64 11.97 2.31
CA ILE A 196 -8.27 11.71 2.72
C ILE A 196 -7.68 12.94 3.41
N ILE A 197 -7.11 12.72 4.58
CA ILE A 197 -6.21 13.66 5.26
C ILE A 197 -4.81 13.39 4.70
N ASP A 198 -4.28 14.33 3.92
CA ASP A 198 -2.96 14.22 3.31
C ASP A 198 -1.85 14.52 4.30
N ARG A 199 -1.91 15.69 4.95
CA ARG A 199 -0.90 16.20 5.87
C ARG A 199 -1.54 16.92 7.05
N LEU A 200 -0.86 16.86 8.19
CA LEU A 200 -1.09 17.75 9.31
C LEU A 200 0.23 18.45 9.65
N SER A 201 0.17 19.66 10.21
CA SER A 201 1.37 20.40 10.60
C SER A 201 1.47 20.52 12.12
N PRO A 202 1.85 19.45 12.84
CA PRO A 202 2.13 19.55 14.27
C PRO A 202 3.43 20.34 14.46
N GLY A 203 3.32 21.59 14.94
CA GLY A 203 4.47 22.48 15.12
C GLY A 203 4.98 23.05 13.79
N THR A 204 6.28 22.94 13.54
CA THR A 204 6.97 23.62 12.43
C THR A 204 7.24 22.75 11.20
N GLY A 205 6.76 21.50 11.16
CA GLY A 205 6.97 20.58 10.04
C GLY A 205 5.69 19.95 9.50
N ASN A 206 5.82 19.14 8.46
CA ASN A 206 4.70 18.43 7.83
C ASN A 206 4.68 16.96 8.28
N SER A 207 3.51 16.46 8.68
CA SER A 207 3.28 15.06 8.96
C SER A 207 2.30 14.51 7.93
N SER A 208 2.80 13.83 6.90
CA SER A 208 1.95 13.06 5.98
C SER A 208 1.21 11.97 6.75
N ARG A 209 -0.12 11.95 6.67
CA ARG A 209 -0.98 11.02 7.39
C ARG A 209 -1.39 9.83 6.55
N SER A 210 -1.69 10.10 5.29
CA SER A 210 -1.97 9.08 4.28
C SER A 210 -0.73 8.86 3.42
N LEU A 211 -0.26 7.63 3.37
CA LEU A 211 1.04 7.26 2.83
C LEU A 211 0.96 6.00 1.99
N LEU A 212 1.71 6.00 0.89
CA LEU A 212 2.10 4.80 0.17
C LEU A 212 3.56 4.49 0.52
N LEU A 213 3.79 3.27 1.00
CA LEU A 213 5.12 2.73 1.28
C LEU A 213 5.34 1.51 0.38
N ILE A 214 6.45 1.50 -0.37
CA ILE A 214 6.88 0.36 -1.19
C ILE A 214 8.27 0.00 -0.73
N GLU A 215 8.43 -1.23 -0.27
CA GLU A 215 9.71 -1.76 0.20
C GLU A 215 10.09 -2.91 -0.73
N ARG A 216 11.27 -2.84 -1.35
CA ARG A 216 11.78 -3.99 -2.11
C ARG A 216 12.30 -5.04 -1.13
N VAL A 217 11.82 -6.27 -1.27
CA VAL A 217 12.24 -7.40 -0.46
C VAL A 217 13.12 -8.34 -1.29
N ARG A 218 14.15 -8.93 -0.68
CA ARG A 218 14.97 -9.99 -1.30
C ARG A 218 14.65 -11.33 -0.68
#